data_AF-A0AA39JEC0-F1
#
_entry.id   AF-A0AA39JEC0-F1
#
_cell.length_a   1.000
_cell.length_b   1.000
_cell.length_c   1.000
_cell.angle_alpha   90.00
_cell.angle_beta   90.00
_cell.angle_gamma   90.00
#
_symmetry.space_group_name_H-M   'P 1'
#
loop_
_entity.id
_entity.type
_entity.pdbx_description
1 polymer ?
#
loop_
_entity_poly.entity_id
_entity_poly.type
_entity_poly.pdbx_seq_one_letter_code
_entity_poly.pdbx_strand_id
1 'polypeptide(L)'
;MTTTSPIERLPYDCLSEMFAHACKSPFDAARSYLNWPHRIIALRLTGVCSHWRKALLSNTALWSTFEYIHEPPYTQASIDCLQLYLARSGNHVLSFTIHDHKDQDPDFIVPDSQQSEFMQIICAEAHRWKRANFNTKAPEFDASAGTFSMNAPALRSVEVQLHKAKKNNFSLPWGQITDLKLFPESSISRATHILPLCRNLRRLELWNHLVDFTGPIPAPTVVNGVESLVIAAMASPSVIPFFVFPDVVSLTINGAGRTISPGRELISFLSLPCAPQLQHPIFDDTCITDDFVLEILSLTPSLHTLEKYTYTYDEEAIPGPSFLRRLTLTSPSHSNLVPHLKTLKIRVSGPAQDLIDMLRSRLQGSARCLDSVTLEGGPRLAALGDEVSEMARDFYEFRTLDKVGRKSSVGFSLSKKVLTN
;
A
#
# COMPACT_ATOMS: atom_id res chain seq x y z
N MET A 1 19.25 3.77 51.47
CA MET A 1 19.58 4.15 50.08
C MET A 1 18.63 3.41 49.16
N THR A 2 17.65 4.07 48.57
CA THR A 2 16.72 3.43 47.61
C THR A 2 17.45 3.26 46.29
N THR A 3 17.66 2.02 45.87
CA THR A 3 18.25 1.71 44.56
C THR A 3 17.22 2.01 43.49
N THR A 4 17.32 3.18 42.84
CA THR A 4 16.53 3.53 41.65
C THR A 4 16.70 2.46 40.58
N SER A 5 15.60 2.02 39.98
CA SER A 5 15.65 1.05 38.89
C SER A 5 16.48 1.61 37.72
N PRO A 6 17.31 0.80 37.02
CA PRO A 6 18.08 1.27 35.86
C PRO A 6 17.22 2.01 34.81
N ILE A 7 15.94 1.65 34.71
CA ILE A 7 14.99 2.25 33.75
C ILE A 7 14.62 3.69 34.08
N GLU A 8 14.78 4.12 35.33
CA GLU A 8 14.55 5.51 35.77
C GLU A 8 15.70 6.43 35.37
N ARG A 9 16.84 5.86 34.95
CA ARG A 9 18.03 6.60 34.50
C ARG A 9 18.06 6.82 32.99
N LEU A 10 17.13 6.22 32.25
CA LEU A 10 17.06 6.42 30.81
C LEU A 10 16.64 7.88 30.50
N PRO A 11 17.36 8.56 29.59
CA PRO A 11 16.97 9.87 29.10
C PRO A 11 15.56 9.87 28.49
N TYR A 12 14.89 11.02 28.56
CA TYR A 12 13.54 11.19 28.01
C TYR A 12 13.46 10.88 26.52
N ASP A 13 14.50 11.19 25.76
CA ASP A 13 14.54 10.96 24.31
C ASP A 13 14.55 9.47 23.98
N CYS A 14 15.38 8.68 24.69
CA CYS A 14 15.42 7.23 24.52
C CYS A 14 14.07 6.58 24.87
N LEU A 15 13.44 6.99 25.98
CA LEU A 15 12.12 6.51 26.35
C LEU A 15 11.06 6.90 25.32
N SER A 16 11.11 8.14 24.83
CA SER A 16 10.19 8.64 23.80
C SER A 16 10.28 7.85 22.51
N GLU A 17 11.50 7.50 22.08
CA GLU A 17 11.73 6.66 20.91
C GLU A 17 11.23 5.22 21.12
N MET A 18 11.51 4.63 22.28
CA MET A 18 10.99 3.31 22.65
C MET A 18 9.46 3.28 22.65
N PHE A 19 8.82 4.31 23.21
CA PHE A 19 7.36 4.43 23.22
C PHE A 19 6.79 4.66 21.82
N ALA A 20 7.44 5.49 21.00
CA ALA A 20 7.05 5.68 19.61
C ALA A 20 7.12 4.37 18.82
N HIS A 21 8.15 3.55 19.04
CA HIS A 21 8.25 2.24 18.44
C HIS A 21 7.17 1.28 18.98
N ALA A 22 6.95 1.24 20.29
CA ALA A 22 5.94 0.39 20.91
C ALA A 22 4.52 0.72 20.40
N CYS A 23 4.17 2.01 20.30
CA CYS A 23 2.87 2.45 19.81
C CYS A 23 2.66 2.26 18.30
N LYS A 24 3.74 2.10 17.50
CA LYS A 24 3.67 1.88 16.05
C LYS A 24 3.74 0.41 15.63
N SER A 25 4.02 -0.52 16.55
CA SER A 25 4.26 -1.92 16.22
C SER A 25 3.00 -2.59 15.63
N PRO A 26 3.04 -3.08 14.37
CA PRO A 26 1.88 -3.72 13.74
C PRO A 26 1.47 -5.04 14.40
N PHE A 27 2.40 -5.70 15.10
CA PHE A 27 2.12 -6.95 15.83
C PHE A 27 1.19 -6.76 17.03
N ASP A 28 1.10 -5.54 17.57
CA ASP A 28 0.15 -5.15 18.64
C ASP A 28 -0.89 -4.11 18.17
N ALA A 29 -0.69 -3.47 17.01
CA ALA A 29 -1.61 -2.45 16.46
C ALA A 29 -3.02 -3.01 16.21
N ALA A 30 -3.15 -4.30 15.86
CA ALA A 30 -4.43 -4.98 15.70
C ALA A 30 -5.29 -5.03 16.99
N ARG A 31 -4.85 -4.40 18.08
CA ARG A 31 -5.51 -4.39 19.38
C ARG A 31 -5.60 -3.01 20.06
N SER A 32 -4.98 -1.94 19.54
CA SER A 32 -4.95 -0.63 20.20
C SER A 32 -6.07 0.30 19.71
N TYR A 33 -7.32 -0.12 19.86
CA TYR A 33 -8.47 0.68 19.45
C TYR A 33 -9.00 1.54 20.59
N LEU A 34 -9.49 2.74 20.25
CA LEU A 34 -10.05 3.69 21.23
C LEU A 34 -11.23 3.10 22.03
N ASN A 35 -12.04 2.22 21.44
CA ASN A 35 -13.13 1.51 22.12
C ASN A 35 -12.66 0.41 23.07
N TRP A 36 -11.37 0.03 23.06
CA TRP A 36 -10.78 -0.92 24.02
C TRP A 36 -9.64 -0.28 24.83
N PRO A 37 -9.93 0.68 25.75
CA PRO A 37 -8.90 1.46 26.46
C PRO A 37 -7.84 0.63 27.18
N HIS A 38 -8.22 -0.55 27.69
CA HIS A 38 -7.31 -1.46 28.39
C HIS A 38 -6.22 -2.07 27.48
N ARG A 39 -6.37 -1.99 26.15
CA ARG A 39 -5.40 -2.48 25.17
C ARG A 39 -4.53 -1.37 24.58
N ILE A 40 -4.88 -0.11 24.82
CA ILE A 40 -4.14 1.04 24.31
C ILE A 40 -2.77 1.11 24.99
N ILE A 41 -1.72 0.86 24.21
CA ILE A 41 -0.33 0.81 24.70
C ILE A 41 0.05 2.10 25.43
N ALA A 42 -0.26 3.27 24.86
CA ALA A 42 0.07 4.55 25.48
C ALA A 42 -0.53 4.69 26.89
N LEU A 43 -1.81 4.32 27.07
CA LEU A 43 -2.46 4.35 28.38
C LEU A 43 -1.81 3.36 29.36
N ARG A 44 -1.51 2.13 28.92
CA ARG A 44 -0.82 1.13 29.77
C ARG A 44 0.56 1.62 30.21
N LEU A 45 1.32 2.21 29.31
CA LEU A 45 2.66 2.74 29.63
C LEU A 45 2.60 3.91 30.62
N THR A 46 1.54 4.74 30.59
CA THR A 46 1.33 5.77 31.63
C THR A 46 1.02 5.20 33.02
N GLY A 47 0.71 3.91 33.13
CA GLY A 47 0.46 3.20 34.39
C GLY A 47 1.71 2.60 35.05
N VAL A 48 2.85 2.57 34.37
CA VAL A 48 4.06 1.85 34.85
C VAL A 48 4.75 2.57 36.01
N CYS A 49 5.21 3.80 35.79
CA CYS A 49 5.79 4.65 36.83
C CYS A 49 5.62 6.14 36.49
N SER A 50 5.88 7.03 37.45
CA SER A 50 5.75 8.48 37.25
C SER A 50 6.69 9.04 36.18
N HIS A 51 7.91 8.48 36.07
CA HIS A 51 8.89 8.87 35.04
C HIS A 51 8.36 8.59 33.63
N TRP A 52 7.83 7.39 33.40
CA TRP A 52 7.25 6.98 32.12
C TRP A 52 6.01 7.80 31.77
N ARG A 53 5.14 8.02 32.75
CA ARG A 53 3.97 8.89 32.59
C ARG A 53 4.39 10.29 32.14
N LYS A 54 5.38 10.90 32.81
CA LYS A 54 5.86 12.23 32.45
C LYS A 54 6.44 12.25 31.04
N ALA A 55 7.27 11.26 30.69
CA ALA A 55 7.83 11.11 29.34
C ALA A 55 6.74 11.03 28.26
N LEU A 56 5.72 10.19 28.45
CA LEU A 56 4.60 10.03 27.50
C LEU A 56 3.73 11.28 27.37
N LEU A 57 3.42 11.92 28.49
CA LEU A 57 2.58 13.14 28.48
C LEU A 57 3.32 14.34 27.87
N SER A 58 4.65 14.36 27.95
CA SER A 58 5.47 15.37 27.27
C SER A 58 5.60 15.11 25.76
N ASN A 59 5.35 13.88 25.29
CA ASN A 59 5.42 13.53 23.88
C ASN A 59 4.02 13.53 23.24
N THR A 60 3.54 14.73 22.92
CA THR A 60 2.23 14.99 22.31
C THR A 60 2.02 14.29 20.96
N ALA A 61 3.09 14.02 20.21
CA ALA A 61 3.01 13.33 18.93
C ALA A 61 2.53 11.86 19.04
N LEU A 62 2.74 11.21 20.20
CA LEU A 62 2.24 9.84 20.43
C LEU A 62 0.71 9.76 20.50
N TRP A 63 0.06 10.87 20.83
CA TRP A 63 -1.39 10.97 20.98
C TRP A 63 -2.08 11.47 19.69
N SER A 64 -1.30 11.86 18.68
CA SER A 64 -1.84 12.39 17.42
C SER A 64 -2.16 11.31 16.38
N THR A 65 -1.91 10.03 16.71
CA THR A 65 -2.26 8.87 15.89
C THR A 65 -3.15 7.92 16.68
N PHE A 66 -4.31 7.56 16.14
CA PHE A 66 -5.25 6.64 16.80
C PHE A 66 -6.10 5.85 15.80
N GLU A 67 -6.60 4.71 16.25
CA GLU A 67 -7.51 3.87 15.48
C GLU A 67 -8.76 3.58 16.29
N TYR A 68 -9.89 3.45 15.60
CA TYR A 68 -11.19 3.12 16.18
C TYR A 68 -11.86 2.03 15.35
N ILE A 69 -12.28 0.95 16.01
CA ILE A 69 -13.22 -0.01 15.42
C ILE A 69 -14.62 0.43 15.80
N HIS A 70 -15.45 0.61 14.78
CA HIS A 70 -16.87 0.77 14.95
C HIS A 70 -17.48 -0.56 15.40
N GLU A 71 -17.82 -0.63 16.68
CA GLU A 71 -18.57 -1.69 17.35
C GLU A 71 -19.80 -1.08 18.02
N PRO A 72 -20.98 -1.07 17.36
CA PRO A 72 -22.21 -0.61 18.00
C PRO A 72 -22.52 -1.42 19.28
N PRO A 73 -23.08 -0.76 20.30
CA PRO A 73 -23.30 0.68 20.37
C PRO A 73 -22.00 1.45 20.63
N TYR A 74 -21.92 2.69 20.14
CA TYR A 74 -20.89 3.60 20.64
C TYR A 74 -21.07 3.73 22.16
N THR A 75 -19.94 3.84 22.87
CA THR A 75 -19.95 3.96 24.33
C THR A 75 -19.37 5.30 24.74
N GLN A 76 -19.88 5.89 25.83
CA GLN A 76 -19.31 7.09 26.43
C GLN A 76 -17.81 6.94 26.69
N ALA A 77 -17.36 5.74 27.10
CA ALA A 77 -15.94 5.44 27.30
C ALA A 77 -15.09 5.65 26.05
N SER A 78 -15.64 5.38 24.85
CA SER A 78 -14.95 5.62 23.57
C SER A 78 -14.84 7.11 23.26
N ILE A 79 -15.89 7.87 23.56
CA ILE A 79 -15.92 9.34 23.41
C ILE A 79 -14.92 9.99 24.37
N ASP A 80 -14.93 9.59 25.65
CA ASP A 80 -14.00 10.06 26.67
C ASP A 80 -12.55 9.75 26.27
N CYS A 81 -12.31 8.56 25.72
CA CYS A 81 -10.99 8.14 25.24
C CYS A 81 -10.52 8.98 24.04
N LEU A 82 -11.41 9.26 23.08
CA LEU A 82 -11.12 10.14 21.96
C LEU A 82 -10.76 11.55 22.44
N GLN A 83 -11.58 12.14 23.32
CA GLN A 83 -11.33 13.48 23.87
C GLN A 83 -9.99 13.54 24.61
N LEU A 84 -9.66 12.50 25.38
CA LEU A 84 -8.36 12.37 26.05
C LEU A 84 -7.19 12.39 25.06
N TYR A 85 -7.32 11.65 23.95
CA TYR A 85 -6.33 11.61 22.88
C TYR A 85 -6.16 12.98 22.21
N LEU A 86 -7.27 13.62 21.84
CA LEU A 86 -7.26 14.93 21.21
C LEU A 86 -6.63 15.98 22.14
N ALA A 87 -7.01 15.99 23.43
CA ALA A 87 -6.42 16.90 24.42
C ALA A 87 -4.90 16.67 24.58
N ARG A 88 -4.45 15.42 24.65
CA ARG A 88 -3.01 15.10 24.80
C ARG A 88 -2.20 15.30 23.53
N SER A 89 -2.83 15.28 22.36
CA SER A 89 -2.17 15.55 21.10
C SER A 89 -1.80 17.04 20.90
N GLY A 90 -2.37 17.94 21.71
CA GLY A 90 -2.07 19.37 21.66
C GLY A 90 -2.40 19.96 20.29
N ASN A 91 -1.42 20.57 19.64
CA ASN A 91 -1.54 21.13 18.27
C ASN A 91 -0.94 20.22 17.18
N HIS A 92 -0.58 18.97 17.50
CA HIS A 92 -0.01 18.08 16.49
C HIS A 92 -1.00 17.75 15.39
N VAL A 93 -0.49 17.53 14.19
CA VAL A 93 -1.28 17.02 13.07
C VAL A 93 -1.81 15.61 13.39
N LEU A 94 -3.08 15.38 13.08
CA LEU A 94 -3.80 14.15 13.38
C LEU A 94 -3.70 13.16 12.22
N SER A 95 -3.55 11.89 12.56
CA SER A 95 -3.64 10.76 11.63
C SER A 95 -4.51 9.68 12.26
N PHE A 96 -5.63 9.32 11.65
CA PHE A 96 -6.53 8.35 12.26
C PHE A 96 -7.18 7.41 11.26
N THR A 97 -7.63 6.28 11.79
CA THR A 97 -8.36 5.24 11.06
C THR A 97 -9.63 4.87 11.81
N ILE A 98 -10.76 4.94 11.14
CA ILE A 98 -12.08 4.49 11.61
C ILE A 98 -12.49 3.35 10.69
N HIS A 99 -12.71 2.16 11.24
CA HIS A 99 -13.13 1.01 10.43
C HIS A 99 -14.24 0.20 11.08
N ASP A 100 -15.10 -0.42 10.28
CA ASP A 100 -16.14 -1.32 10.81
C ASP A 100 -15.55 -2.63 11.34
N HIS A 101 -16.23 -3.22 12.32
CA HIS A 101 -15.92 -4.58 12.74
C HIS A 101 -16.18 -5.57 11.59
N LYS A 102 -15.26 -6.52 11.37
CA LYS A 102 -15.34 -7.45 10.22
C LYS A 102 -16.60 -8.31 10.20
N ASP A 103 -17.13 -8.61 11.39
CA ASP A 103 -18.33 -9.45 11.55
C ASP A 103 -19.64 -8.65 11.54
N GLN A 104 -19.60 -7.33 11.32
CA GLN A 104 -20.82 -6.55 11.21
C GLN A 104 -21.48 -6.70 9.86
N ASP A 105 -22.73 -7.18 9.93
CA ASP A 105 -23.63 -7.16 8.80
C ASP A 105 -24.01 -5.69 8.48
N PRO A 106 -23.72 -5.21 7.26
CA PRO A 106 -24.01 -3.83 6.85
C PRO A 106 -25.48 -3.44 6.99
N ASP A 107 -26.40 -4.39 6.87
CA ASP A 107 -27.83 -4.11 6.83
C ASP A 107 -28.39 -3.79 8.24
N PHE A 108 -27.59 -4.01 9.29
CA PHE A 108 -28.00 -3.83 10.69
C PHE A 108 -27.31 -2.66 11.40
N ILE A 109 -26.56 -1.82 10.69
CA ILE A 109 -25.95 -0.62 11.29
C ILE A 109 -27.03 0.44 11.47
N VAL A 110 -27.64 0.45 12.66
CA VAL A 110 -28.57 1.52 13.08
C VAL A 110 -27.74 2.72 13.54
N PRO A 111 -27.99 3.92 12.99
CA PRO A 111 -27.32 5.14 13.44
C PRO A 111 -27.61 5.39 14.92
N ASP A 112 -26.56 5.58 15.72
CA ASP A 112 -26.67 5.97 17.13
C ASP A 112 -26.26 7.45 17.28
N SER A 113 -26.98 8.18 18.12
CA SER A 113 -26.64 9.54 18.57
C SER A 113 -25.16 9.68 18.98
N GLN A 114 -24.58 8.67 19.64
CA GLN A 114 -23.18 8.69 20.06
C GLN A 114 -22.20 8.57 18.89
N GLN A 115 -22.59 7.96 17.77
CA GLN A 115 -21.79 7.98 16.53
C GLN A 115 -21.66 9.42 16.03
N SER A 116 -22.78 10.15 16.01
CA SER A 116 -22.81 11.53 15.56
C SER A 116 -21.96 12.42 16.47
N GLU A 117 -22.03 12.23 17.79
CA GLU A 117 -21.19 12.93 18.76
C GLU A 117 -19.70 12.62 18.55
N PHE A 118 -19.34 11.33 18.40
CA PHE A 118 -17.97 10.90 18.14
C PHE A 118 -17.43 11.56 16.87
N MET A 119 -18.19 11.53 15.77
CA MET A 119 -17.79 12.15 14.52
C MET A 119 -17.70 13.68 14.62
N GLN A 120 -18.61 14.33 15.36
CA GLN A 120 -18.57 15.77 15.59
C GLN A 120 -17.28 16.20 16.30
N ILE A 121 -16.87 15.44 17.31
CA ILE A 121 -15.62 15.68 18.05
C ILE A 121 -14.41 15.60 17.12
N ILE A 122 -14.32 14.56 16.27
CA ILE A 122 -13.19 14.44 15.32
C ILE A 122 -13.22 15.58 14.29
N CYS A 123 -14.40 15.94 13.79
CA CYS A 123 -14.57 16.99 12.78
C CYS A 123 -14.24 18.39 13.30
N ALA A 124 -14.43 18.66 14.59
CA ALA A 124 -13.96 19.90 15.22
C ALA A 124 -12.43 20.08 15.07
N GLU A 125 -11.69 18.97 15.00
CA GLU A 125 -10.24 18.94 14.83
C GLU A 125 -9.79 18.82 13.37
N ALA A 126 -10.70 18.99 12.39
CA ALA A 126 -10.42 18.86 10.95
C ALA A 126 -9.21 19.69 10.49
N HIS A 127 -9.03 20.87 11.09
CA HIS A 127 -7.95 21.79 10.75
C HIS A 127 -6.54 21.19 10.92
N ARG A 128 -6.40 20.14 11.74
CA ARG A 128 -5.16 19.42 12.03
C ARG A 128 -5.04 18.09 11.30
N TRP A 129 -6.06 17.63 10.58
CA TRP A 129 -6.01 16.31 9.92
C TRP A 129 -4.94 16.30 8.83
N LYS A 130 -4.02 15.34 8.90
CA LYS A 130 -3.03 15.05 7.86
C LYS A 130 -3.39 13.79 7.07
N ARG A 131 -3.83 12.75 7.79
CA ARG A 131 -4.33 11.50 7.23
C ARG A 131 -5.66 11.13 7.87
N ALA A 132 -6.66 10.80 7.06
CA ALA A 132 -7.94 10.32 7.55
C ALA A 132 -8.35 9.08 6.75
N ASN A 133 -8.57 7.97 7.47
CA ASN A 133 -9.07 6.73 6.91
C ASN A 133 -10.47 6.44 7.46
N PHE A 134 -11.45 6.39 6.57
CA PHE A 134 -12.85 6.07 6.82
C PHE A 134 -13.20 4.76 6.08
N ASN A 135 -12.90 3.63 6.72
CA ASN A 135 -13.28 2.29 6.28
C ASN A 135 -14.58 1.84 6.97
N THR A 136 -15.58 2.70 6.94
CA THR A 136 -16.89 2.43 7.53
C THR A 136 -17.95 2.56 6.45
N LYS A 137 -18.89 1.62 6.44
CA LYS A 137 -19.98 1.53 5.46
C LYS A 137 -21.01 2.64 5.64
N ALA A 138 -20.99 3.31 6.79
CA ALA A 138 -21.94 4.35 7.14
C ALA A 138 -21.37 5.29 8.21
N PRO A 139 -20.45 6.22 7.87
CA PRO A 139 -20.29 7.41 8.68
C PRO A 139 -21.53 8.27 8.42
N GLU A 140 -22.65 7.93 9.05
CA GLU A 140 -23.83 8.78 8.99
C GLU A 140 -23.52 10.05 9.77
N PHE A 141 -23.31 11.11 9.01
CA PHE A 141 -23.43 12.46 9.51
C PHE A 141 -24.90 12.83 9.38
N ASP A 142 -25.51 13.21 10.49
CA ASP A 142 -26.86 13.74 10.49
C ASP A 142 -26.98 14.84 9.43
N ALA A 143 -27.71 14.55 8.35
CA ALA A 143 -27.88 15.45 7.21
C ALA A 143 -28.62 16.74 7.62
N SER A 144 -29.31 16.72 8.78
CA SER A 144 -30.03 17.87 9.30
C SER A 144 -29.10 18.98 9.82
N ALA A 145 -27.84 18.68 10.12
CA ALA A 145 -26.87 19.63 10.68
C ALA A 145 -26.20 20.55 9.62
N GLY A 146 -26.67 20.52 8.36
CA GLY A 146 -26.08 21.28 7.27
C GLY A 146 -24.84 20.62 6.69
N THR A 147 -24.43 21.07 5.50
CA THR A 147 -23.19 20.60 4.86
C THR A 147 -22.00 21.02 5.70
N PHE A 148 -21.42 20.08 6.46
CA PHE A 148 -20.16 20.30 7.16
C PHE A 148 -19.06 20.55 6.12
N SER A 149 -18.76 21.83 5.92
CA SER A 149 -17.55 22.24 5.20
C SER A 149 -16.37 22.00 6.14
N MET A 150 -15.68 20.88 5.95
CA MET A 150 -14.53 20.54 6.78
C MET A 150 -13.34 21.37 6.31
N ASN A 151 -12.96 22.37 7.10
CA ASN A 151 -11.71 23.08 6.88
C ASN A 151 -10.55 22.19 7.34
N ALA A 152 -10.02 21.36 6.44
CA ALA A 152 -8.91 20.45 6.71
C ALA A 152 -7.67 20.79 5.85
N PRO A 153 -7.03 21.95 6.03
CA PRO A 153 -5.98 22.46 5.13
C PRO A 153 -4.69 21.62 5.15
N ALA A 154 -4.48 20.82 6.20
CA ALA A 154 -3.34 19.93 6.33
C ALA A 154 -3.57 18.53 5.72
N LEU A 155 -4.79 18.22 5.26
CA LEU A 155 -5.15 16.87 4.80
C LEU A 155 -4.44 16.54 3.48
N ARG A 156 -3.68 15.45 3.47
CA ARG A 156 -2.91 15.00 2.29
C ARG A 156 -3.24 13.58 1.88
N SER A 157 -3.60 12.73 2.85
CA SER A 157 -3.88 11.31 2.62
C SER A 157 -5.29 10.97 3.08
N VAL A 158 -6.10 10.44 2.18
CA VAL A 158 -7.47 10.01 2.45
C VAL A 158 -7.66 8.58 2.00
N GLU A 159 -8.29 7.79 2.85
CA GLU A 159 -8.71 6.43 2.53
C GLU A 159 -10.20 6.33 2.85
N VAL A 160 -11.03 6.02 1.85
CA VAL A 160 -12.49 6.22 1.96
C VAL A 160 -13.28 5.22 1.12
N GLN A 161 -14.47 4.86 1.60
CA GLN A 161 -15.46 4.09 0.87
C GLN A 161 -16.52 5.03 0.24
N LEU A 162 -16.67 5.02 -1.08
CA LEU A 162 -17.56 5.93 -1.81
C LEU A 162 -18.93 5.29 -2.10
N HIS A 163 -19.81 5.13 -1.13
CA HIS A 163 -21.11 4.48 -1.36
C HIS A 163 -22.06 5.26 -2.30
N LYS A 164 -22.84 4.53 -3.12
CA LYS A 164 -23.89 5.10 -4.01
C LYS A 164 -25.11 5.61 -3.23
N ALA A 165 -25.57 4.81 -2.27
CA ALA A 165 -26.90 4.95 -1.67
C ALA A 165 -27.01 6.09 -0.66
N LYS A 166 -25.89 6.51 -0.06
CA LYS A 166 -25.87 7.59 0.94
C LYS A 166 -25.17 8.79 0.33
N LYS A 167 -25.82 9.96 0.38
CA LYS A 167 -25.14 11.24 0.14
C LYS A 167 -24.03 11.32 1.20
N ASN A 168 -22.77 11.04 0.83
CA ASN A 168 -21.68 11.34 1.76
C ASN A 168 -21.70 12.87 1.86
N ASN A 169 -22.19 13.39 2.98
CA ASN A 169 -22.36 14.82 3.19
C ASN A 169 -21.04 15.51 3.54
N PHE A 170 -19.93 14.77 3.60
CA PHE A 170 -18.62 15.36 3.86
C PHE A 170 -18.02 15.93 2.56
N SER A 171 -17.73 17.23 2.60
CA SER A 171 -16.91 17.90 1.60
C SER A 171 -15.47 17.90 2.10
N LEU A 172 -14.63 17.08 1.47
CA LEU A 172 -13.19 17.11 1.71
C LEU A 172 -12.53 18.11 0.77
N PRO A 173 -11.39 18.71 1.16
CA PRO A 173 -10.60 19.56 0.28
C PRO A 173 -9.84 18.70 -0.75
N TRP A 174 -10.57 18.08 -1.70
CA TRP A 174 -10.02 17.12 -2.67
C TRP A 174 -8.80 17.66 -3.43
N GLY A 175 -8.79 18.96 -3.75
CA GLY A 175 -7.71 19.61 -4.49
C GLY A 175 -6.32 19.51 -3.88
N GLN A 176 -6.17 19.29 -2.57
CA GLN A 176 -4.88 19.16 -1.88
C GLN A 176 -4.50 17.71 -1.53
N ILE A 177 -5.35 16.74 -1.84
CA ILE A 177 -5.08 15.33 -1.55
C ILE A 177 -3.99 14.84 -2.51
N THR A 178 -2.94 14.26 -1.94
CA THR A 178 -1.80 13.68 -2.67
C THR A 178 -1.87 12.16 -2.73
N ASP A 179 -2.53 11.53 -1.75
CA ASP A 179 -2.65 10.09 -1.60
C ASP A 179 -4.12 9.73 -1.36
N LEU A 180 -4.74 9.04 -2.31
CA LEU A 180 -6.12 8.59 -2.21
C LEU A 180 -6.20 7.07 -2.31
N LYS A 181 -6.87 6.44 -1.36
CA LYS A 181 -7.22 5.04 -1.41
C LYS A 181 -8.73 4.88 -1.40
N LEU A 182 -9.26 4.16 -2.40
CA LEU A 182 -10.68 3.84 -2.51
C LEU A 182 -10.89 2.40 -2.08
N PHE A 183 -11.73 2.23 -1.06
CA PHE A 183 -12.06 0.92 -0.50
C PHE A 183 -13.02 0.11 -1.36
N PRO A 184 -13.15 -1.19 -1.05
CA PRO A 184 -14.15 -2.05 -1.67
C PRO A 184 -15.55 -1.47 -1.70
N GLU A 185 -16.32 -1.79 -2.74
CA GLU A 185 -17.71 -1.33 -2.90
C GLU A 185 -17.85 0.20 -3.04
N SER A 186 -16.74 0.90 -3.28
CA SER A 186 -16.80 2.28 -3.74
C SER A 186 -17.51 2.35 -5.09
N SER A 187 -18.35 3.37 -5.26
CA SER A 187 -19.11 3.67 -6.47
C SER A 187 -18.21 4.19 -7.58
N ILE A 188 -18.28 3.58 -8.76
CA ILE A 188 -17.58 4.09 -9.96
C ILE A 188 -18.07 5.50 -10.28
N SER A 189 -19.39 5.72 -10.23
CA SER A 189 -20.01 7.02 -10.55
C SER A 189 -19.53 8.16 -9.63
N ARG A 190 -19.25 7.85 -8.36
CA ARG A 190 -18.67 8.84 -7.44
C ARG A 190 -17.18 9.03 -7.65
N ALA A 191 -16.45 7.96 -7.93
CA ALA A 191 -15.02 8.05 -8.24
C ALA A 191 -14.78 8.92 -9.48
N THR A 192 -15.59 8.79 -10.54
CA THR A 192 -15.50 9.64 -11.74
C THR A 192 -15.80 11.12 -11.47
N HIS A 193 -16.58 11.43 -10.43
CA HIS A 193 -16.80 12.81 -9.98
C HIS A 193 -15.68 13.36 -9.10
N ILE A 194 -15.13 12.54 -8.18
CA ILE A 194 -14.17 13.01 -7.17
C ILE A 194 -12.76 13.07 -7.72
N LEU A 195 -12.32 12.09 -8.50
CA LEU A 195 -10.92 12.03 -8.97
C LEU A 195 -10.50 13.27 -9.77
N PRO A 196 -11.32 13.85 -10.66
CA PRO A 196 -10.99 15.12 -11.34
C PRO A 196 -10.80 16.32 -10.39
N LEU A 197 -11.35 16.27 -9.17
CA LEU A 197 -11.18 17.33 -8.17
C LEU A 197 -9.82 17.23 -7.47
N CYS A 198 -9.16 16.07 -7.52
CA CYS A 198 -7.90 15.80 -6.83
C CYS A 198 -6.68 16.27 -7.65
N ARG A 199 -6.53 17.58 -7.85
CA ARG A 199 -5.50 18.18 -8.74
C ARG A 199 -4.04 17.90 -8.33
N ASN A 200 -3.79 17.52 -7.09
CA ASN A 200 -2.47 17.21 -6.55
C ASN A 200 -2.24 15.72 -6.30
N LEU A 201 -3.14 14.86 -6.80
CA LEU A 201 -3.11 13.42 -6.54
C LEU A 201 -1.90 12.78 -7.23
N ARG A 202 -0.98 12.21 -6.44
CA ARG A 202 0.21 11.50 -6.93
C ARG A 202 0.09 10.00 -6.79
N ARG A 203 -0.58 9.53 -5.73
CA ARG A 203 -0.79 8.12 -5.46
C ARG A 203 -2.27 7.81 -5.38
N LEU A 204 -2.72 6.90 -6.24
CA LEU A 204 -4.08 6.37 -6.24
C LEU A 204 -4.03 4.87 -5.99
N GLU A 205 -4.86 4.41 -5.07
CA GLU A 205 -4.97 3.00 -4.72
C GLU A 205 -6.44 2.56 -4.78
N LEU A 206 -6.75 1.64 -5.69
CA LEU A 206 -8.10 1.14 -5.97
C LEU A 206 -8.22 -0.28 -5.41
N TRP A 207 -9.18 -0.49 -4.50
CA TRP A 207 -9.44 -1.80 -3.89
C TRP A 207 -10.78 -2.38 -4.32
N ASN A 208 -10.81 -3.68 -4.63
CA ASN A 208 -12.00 -4.48 -4.94
C ASN A 208 -12.86 -3.92 -6.09
N HIS A 209 -13.90 -4.66 -6.47
CA HIS A 209 -14.84 -4.23 -7.50
C HIS A 209 -15.46 -2.91 -7.06
N LEU A 210 -15.17 -1.83 -7.80
CA LEU A 210 -16.00 -0.65 -7.72
C LEU A 210 -17.38 -1.10 -8.23
N VAL A 211 -18.38 -1.06 -7.35
CA VAL A 211 -19.74 -1.52 -7.64
C VAL A 211 -20.52 -0.40 -8.30
N ASP A 212 -21.71 -0.74 -8.82
CA ASP A 212 -22.84 0.15 -9.08
C ASP A 212 -23.10 0.72 -10.48
N PHE A 213 -22.26 0.39 -11.46
CA PHE A 213 -22.47 0.88 -12.82
C PHE A 213 -23.45 -0.01 -13.60
N THR A 214 -24.75 0.30 -13.49
CA THR A 214 -25.84 -0.36 -14.26
C THR A 214 -26.23 0.42 -15.52
N GLY A 215 -25.48 1.47 -15.87
CA GLY A 215 -25.75 2.35 -17.01
C GLY A 215 -24.93 2.02 -18.27
N PRO A 216 -25.04 2.82 -19.34
CA PRO A 216 -24.14 2.76 -20.50
C PRO A 216 -22.75 3.27 -20.11
N ILE A 217 -21.67 2.55 -20.46
CA ILE A 217 -20.28 2.88 -20.07
C ILE A 217 -20.00 4.36 -20.37
N PRO A 218 -19.66 5.19 -19.36
CA PRO A 218 -19.45 6.61 -19.56
C PRO A 218 -18.12 6.81 -20.29
N ALA A 219 -17.92 8.00 -20.85
CA ALA A 219 -16.61 8.35 -21.39
C ALA A 219 -15.53 8.22 -20.30
N PRO A 220 -14.34 7.66 -20.63
CA PRO A 220 -13.26 7.54 -19.67
C PRO A 220 -12.89 8.90 -19.06
N THR A 221 -12.77 8.94 -17.73
CA THR A 221 -12.39 10.13 -16.98
C THR A 221 -10.86 10.25 -16.93
N VAL A 222 -10.30 11.34 -17.45
CA VAL A 222 -8.84 11.57 -17.39
C VAL A 222 -8.47 12.08 -16.00
N VAL A 223 -7.53 11.41 -15.35
CA VAL A 223 -7.01 11.77 -14.02
C VAL A 223 -5.51 12.04 -14.15
N ASN A 224 -5.15 13.32 -14.23
CA ASN A 224 -3.76 13.77 -14.37
C ASN A 224 -3.02 13.79 -13.03
N GLY A 225 -1.70 13.75 -13.08
CA GLY A 225 -0.78 13.88 -11.94
C GLY A 225 -0.54 12.59 -11.16
N VAL A 226 -1.29 11.52 -11.43
CA VAL A 226 -1.15 10.23 -10.72
C VAL A 226 0.12 9.53 -11.20
N GLU A 227 1.18 9.60 -10.40
CA GLU A 227 2.49 9.00 -10.66
C GLU A 227 2.50 7.49 -10.29
N SER A 228 1.75 7.10 -9.25
CA SER A 228 1.68 5.75 -8.72
C SER A 228 0.24 5.25 -8.64
N LEU A 229 -0.08 4.21 -9.41
CA LEU A 229 -1.37 3.53 -9.40
C LEU A 229 -1.23 2.14 -8.78
N VAL A 230 -2.01 1.86 -7.74
CA VAL A 230 -2.12 0.54 -7.13
C VAL A 230 -3.52 0.00 -7.38
N ILE A 231 -3.61 -1.18 -7.98
CA ILE A 231 -4.85 -1.93 -8.19
C ILE A 231 -4.75 -3.17 -7.30
N ALA A 232 -5.40 -3.12 -6.15
CA ALA A 232 -5.40 -4.21 -5.18
C ALA A 232 -6.70 -5.01 -5.25
N ALA A 233 -6.60 -6.33 -5.07
CA ALA A 233 -7.61 -7.36 -4.73
C ALA A 233 -9.02 -7.19 -5.33
N MET A 234 -9.63 -8.20 -5.98
CA MET A 234 -10.99 -8.19 -6.56
C MET A 234 -11.40 -6.97 -7.40
N ALA A 235 -10.58 -5.94 -7.61
CA ALA A 235 -10.89 -4.87 -8.54
C ALA A 235 -10.90 -5.52 -9.90
N SER A 236 -12.09 -5.85 -10.40
CA SER A 236 -12.21 -6.29 -11.78
C SER A 236 -11.47 -5.26 -12.62
N PRO A 237 -10.60 -5.70 -13.54
CA PRO A 237 -10.00 -4.84 -14.56
C PRO A 237 -11.02 -3.94 -15.25
N SER A 238 -12.32 -4.23 -15.13
CA SER A 238 -13.43 -3.35 -15.49
C SER A 238 -13.33 -1.93 -14.96
N VAL A 239 -12.59 -1.62 -13.88
CA VAL A 239 -12.42 -0.21 -13.45
C VAL A 239 -11.53 0.58 -14.40
N ILE A 240 -10.61 -0.08 -15.08
CA ILE A 240 -9.61 0.53 -15.94
C ILE A 240 -10.26 1.27 -17.13
N PRO A 241 -11.25 0.72 -17.85
CA PRO A 241 -11.97 1.44 -18.91
C PRO A 241 -12.60 2.78 -18.50
N PHE A 242 -12.88 2.99 -17.21
CA PHE A 242 -13.52 4.23 -16.75
C PHE A 242 -12.52 5.37 -16.54
N PHE A 243 -11.21 5.10 -16.54
CA PHE A 243 -10.19 6.09 -16.22
C PHE A 243 -9.01 6.07 -17.18
N VAL A 244 -8.44 7.24 -17.42
CA VAL A 244 -7.16 7.38 -18.15
C VAL A 244 -6.17 8.06 -17.24
N PHE A 245 -5.01 7.44 -17.06
CA PHE A 245 -3.96 7.91 -16.17
C PHE A 245 -2.66 8.14 -16.97
N PRO A 246 -2.54 9.28 -17.68
CA PRO A 246 -1.44 9.51 -18.62
C PRO A 246 -0.07 9.63 -17.93
N ASP A 247 -0.05 10.07 -16.67
CA ASP A 247 1.17 10.36 -15.92
C ASP A 247 1.68 9.19 -15.06
N VAL A 248 1.06 8.01 -15.16
CA VAL A 248 1.45 6.85 -14.32
C VAL A 248 2.82 6.35 -14.72
N VAL A 249 3.72 6.27 -13.74
CA VAL A 249 5.08 5.75 -13.89
C VAL A 249 5.22 4.41 -13.15
N SER A 250 4.50 4.24 -12.05
CA SER A 250 4.49 3.02 -11.23
C SER A 250 3.10 2.39 -11.22
N LEU A 251 3.03 1.11 -11.59
CA LEU A 251 1.78 0.33 -11.57
C LEU A 251 1.98 -0.89 -10.68
N THR A 252 1.22 -0.98 -9.59
CA THR A 252 1.20 -2.18 -8.75
C THR A 252 -0.13 -2.90 -8.93
N ILE A 253 -0.08 -4.17 -9.31
CA ILE A 253 -1.25 -5.07 -9.28
C ILE A 253 -1.03 -6.04 -8.12
N ASN A 254 -1.87 -5.93 -7.09
CA ASN A 254 -1.76 -6.74 -5.89
C ASN A 254 -2.94 -7.72 -5.79
N GLY A 255 -2.71 -9.03 -5.80
CA GLY A 255 -3.81 -10.01 -5.72
C GLY A 255 -4.30 -10.32 -4.30
N ALA A 256 -3.60 -9.85 -3.25
CA ALA A 256 -3.96 -10.00 -1.84
C ALA A 256 -4.34 -11.44 -1.43
N GLY A 257 -3.53 -12.41 -1.83
CA GLY A 257 -3.67 -13.83 -1.54
C GLY A 257 -4.66 -14.56 -2.45
N ARG A 258 -5.12 -13.91 -3.53
CA ARG A 258 -6.15 -14.45 -4.43
C ARG A 258 -5.64 -14.56 -5.86
N THR A 259 -6.16 -15.54 -6.58
CA THR A 259 -5.85 -15.77 -8.00
C THR A 259 -6.51 -14.70 -8.88
N ILE A 260 -5.87 -13.53 -8.98
CA ILE A 260 -6.30 -12.46 -9.89
C ILE A 260 -5.47 -12.55 -11.15
N SER A 261 -6.16 -12.69 -12.28
CA SER A 261 -5.58 -12.44 -13.59
C SER A 261 -6.07 -11.07 -14.06
N PRO A 262 -5.19 -10.06 -14.19
CA PRO A 262 -5.57 -8.83 -14.87
C PRO A 262 -6.02 -9.19 -16.29
N GLY A 263 -7.26 -8.88 -16.62
CA GLY A 263 -7.86 -9.17 -17.91
C GLY A 263 -7.30 -8.28 -19.03
N ARG A 264 -7.79 -8.49 -20.25
CA ARG A 264 -7.39 -7.74 -21.46
C ARG A 264 -7.64 -6.23 -21.36
N GLU A 265 -8.39 -5.78 -20.35
CA GLU A 265 -8.61 -4.37 -20.05
C GLU A 265 -7.30 -3.66 -19.70
N LEU A 266 -6.36 -4.34 -19.02
CA LEU A 266 -5.05 -3.74 -18.74
C LEU A 266 -4.24 -3.54 -20.01
N ILE A 267 -4.23 -4.52 -20.92
CA ILE A 267 -3.59 -4.40 -22.23
C ILE A 267 -4.24 -3.27 -23.03
N SER A 268 -5.57 -3.19 -23.02
CA SER A 268 -6.32 -2.11 -23.67
C SER A 268 -5.88 -0.74 -23.14
N PHE A 269 -5.72 -0.60 -21.83
CA PHE A 269 -5.24 0.61 -21.18
C PHE A 269 -3.82 1.01 -21.56
N LEU A 270 -2.91 0.03 -21.60
CA LEU A 270 -1.52 0.25 -22.02
C LEU A 270 -1.39 0.46 -23.53
N SER A 271 -2.42 0.13 -24.30
CA SER A 271 -2.46 0.33 -25.75
C SER A 271 -3.11 1.66 -26.17
N LEU A 272 -3.62 2.45 -25.22
CA LEU A 272 -4.24 3.74 -25.54
C LEU A 272 -3.20 4.72 -26.13
N PRO A 273 -3.60 5.66 -27.01
CA PRO A 273 -2.70 6.69 -27.54
C PRO A 273 -2.03 7.55 -26.45
N CYS A 274 -2.71 7.72 -25.31
CA CYS A 274 -2.20 8.42 -24.13
C CYS A 274 -1.75 7.43 -23.04
N ALA A 275 -1.28 6.24 -23.43
CA ALA A 275 -0.86 5.22 -22.49
C ALA A 275 0.31 5.70 -21.62
N PRO A 276 0.30 5.33 -20.33
CA PRO A 276 1.38 5.68 -19.43
C PRO A 276 2.72 5.09 -19.87
N GLN A 277 3.80 5.86 -19.71
CA GLN A 277 5.16 5.39 -19.89
C GLN A 277 5.63 4.66 -18.62
N LEU A 278 5.09 3.46 -18.41
CA LEU A 278 5.38 2.68 -17.20
C LEU A 278 6.88 2.40 -17.07
N GLN A 279 7.41 2.61 -15.86
CA GLN A 279 8.78 2.34 -15.50
C GLN A 279 8.90 1.28 -14.41
N HIS A 280 7.88 1.15 -13.54
CA HIS A 280 7.92 0.26 -12.38
C HIS A 280 6.64 -0.59 -12.23
N PRO A 281 6.38 -1.56 -13.11
CA PRO A 281 5.35 -2.56 -12.85
C PRO A 281 5.75 -3.53 -11.73
N ILE A 282 4.81 -3.70 -10.80
CA ILE A 282 4.90 -4.64 -9.68
C ILE A 282 3.67 -5.53 -9.74
N PHE A 283 3.88 -6.83 -9.97
CA PHE A 283 2.86 -7.86 -9.89
C PHE A 283 3.07 -8.60 -8.57
N ASP A 284 2.35 -8.21 -7.53
CA ASP A 284 2.46 -8.80 -6.20
C ASP A 284 1.29 -9.74 -5.96
N ASP A 285 1.56 -11.01 -5.64
CA ASP A 285 0.53 -11.98 -5.27
C ASP A 285 -0.50 -12.18 -6.40
N THR A 286 -0.05 -12.26 -7.65
CA THR A 286 -0.94 -12.42 -8.83
C THR A 286 -0.78 -13.79 -9.48
N CYS A 287 -1.81 -14.25 -10.20
CA CYS A 287 -1.78 -15.44 -11.07
C CYS A 287 -1.64 -15.04 -12.55
N ILE A 288 -0.84 -14.01 -12.80
CA ILE A 288 -0.62 -13.48 -14.15
C ILE A 288 0.29 -14.45 -14.93
N THR A 289 -0.21 -14.93 -16.08
CA THR A 289 0.57 -15.83 -16.94
C THR A 289 1.74 -15.09 -17.55
N ASP A 290 2.80 -15.83 -17.88
CA ASP A 290 3.98 -15.25 -18.51
C ASP A 290 3.68 -14.56 -19.83
N ASP A 291 2.84 -15.16 -20.68
CA ASP A 291 2.45 -14.55 -21.95
C ASP A 291 1.80 -13.19 -21.76
N PHE A 292 0.97 -13.04 -20.73
CA PHE A 292 0.32 -11.78 -20.43
C PHE A 292 1.30 -10.74 -19.88
N VAL A 293 2.25 -11.14 -19.03
CA VAL A 293 3.34 -10.25 -18.60
C VAL A 293 4.15 -9.80 -19.82
N LEU A 294 4.51 -10.72 -20.72
CA LEU A 294 5.28 -10.40 -21.93
C LEU A 294 4.52 -9.42 -22.85
N GLU A 295 3.20 -9.54 -22.94
CA GLU A 295 2.36 -8.58 -23.66
C GLU A 295 2.45 -7.18 -23.02
N ILE A 296 2.35 -7.07 -21.70
CA ILE A 296 2.59 -5.80 -20.96
C ILE A 296 3.98 -5.24 -21.24
N LEU A 297 5.03 -6.09 -21.18
CA LEU A 297 6.41 -5.66 -21.42
C LEU A 297 6.59 -5.12 -22.86
N SER A 298 5.88 -5.71 -23.83
CA SER A 298 5.93 -5.24 -25.23
C SER A 298 5.33 -3.84 -25.41
N LEU A 299 4.39 -3.45 -24.54
CA LEU A 299 3.75 -2.14 -24.52
C LEU A 299 4.50 -1.11 -23.66
N THR A 300 5.52 -1.54 -22.90
CA THR A 300 6.22 -0.71 -21.91
C THR A 300 7.74 -0.71 -22.13
N PRO A 301 8.23 -0.21 -23.28
CA PRO A 301 9.66 -0.25 -23.61
C PRO A 301 10.54 0.59 -22.66
N SER A 302 9.96 1.57 -21.96
CA SER A 302 10.63 2.47 -20.98
C SER A 302 10.87 1.83 -19.61
N LEU A 303 10.59 0.54 -19.45
CA LEU A 303 10.58 -0.13 -18.17
C LEU A 303 11.98 -0.24 -17.54
N HIS A 304 12.07 0.13 -16.26
CA HIS A 304 13.29 0.11 -15.45
C HIS A 304 13.26 -0.93 -14.33
N THR A 305 12.09 -1.18 -13.74
CA THR A 305 11.91 -2.13 -12.64
C THR A 305 10.81 -3.11 -12.99
N LEU A 306 11.10 -4.39 -12.89
CA LEU A 306 10.09 -5.44 -12.96
C LEU A 306 10.10 -6.23 -11.66
N GLU A 307 8.98 -6.20 -10.94
CA GLU A 307 8.77 -7.09 -9.80
C GLU A 307 7.61 -8.04 -10.10
N LYS A 308 7.85 -9.36 -10.02
CA LYS A 308 6.82 -10.40 -10.17
C LYS A 308 6.91 -11.38 -9.00
N TYR A 309 6.02 -11.22 -8.03
CA TYR A 309 5.83 -12.13 -6.92
C TYR A 309 4.55 -12.94 -7.13
N THR A 310 4.67 -14.26 -7.07
CA THR A 310 3.52 -15.16 -7.15
C THR A 310 3.29 -15.83 -5.82
N TYR A 311 2.02 -15.88 -5.41
CA TYR A 311 1.59 -16.46 -4.16
C TYR A 311 1.13 -17.90 -4.36
N THR A 312 1.67 -18.78 -3.51
CA THR A 312 1.24 -20.17 -3.32
C THR A 312 1.35 -21.11 -4.54
N TYR A 313 0.94 -22.36 -4.34
CA TYR A 313 1.26 -23.63 -5.02
C TYR A 313 1.05 -23.70 -6.55
N ASP A 314 0.73 -22.60 -7.19
CA ASP A 314 0.53 -22.56 -8.62
C ASP A 314 1.89 -22.49 -9.33
N GLU A 315 2.40 -23.66 -9.70
CA GLU A 315 3.65 -23.76 -10.47
C GLU A 315 3.54 -23.07 -11.84
N GLU A 316 2.33 -22.88 -12.39
CA GLU A 316 2.10 -22.21 -13.68
C GLU A 316 2.32 -20.70 -13.61
N ALA A 317 2.14 -20.10 -12.44
CA ALA A 317 2.39 -18.67 -12.25
C ALA A 317 3.89 -18.36 -12.17
N ILE A 318 4.74 -19.35 -11.94
CA ILE A 318 6.18 -19.16 -11.85
C ILE A 318 6.76 -18.97 -13.26
N PRO A 319 7.56 -17.91 -13.50
CA PRO A 319 8.29 -17.69 -14.74
C PRO A 319 8.92 -18.95 -15.33
N GLY A 320 8.41 -19.36 -16.49
CA GLY A 320 8.90 -20.49 -17.26
C GLY A 320 10.09 -20.13 -18.16
N PRO A 321 10.70 -21.14 -18.82
CA PRO A 321 11.80 -20.96 -19.76
C PRO A 321 11.52 -19.95 -20.88
N SER A 322 10.31 -19.95 -21.44
CA SER A 322 9.91 -19.03 -22.51
C SER A 322 9.96 -17.57 -22.08
N PHE A 323 9.49 -17.27 -20.86
CA PHE A 323 9.56 -15.94 -20.26
C PHE A 323 11.00 -15.46 -20.11
N LEU A 324 11.87 -16.30 -19.54
CA LEU A 324 13.28 -15.96 -19.33
C LEU A 324 14.01 -15.73 -20.65
N ARG A 325 13.79 -16.55 -21.67
CA ARG A 325 14.36 -16.37 -23.03
C ARG A 325 13.98 -15.04 -23.66
N ARG A 326 12.76 -14.57 -23.43
CA ARG A 326 12.28 -13.27 -23.93
C ARG A 326 12.90 -12.09 -23.18
N LEU A 327 13.38 -12.30 -21.96
CA LEU A 327 14.15 -11.31 -21.21
C LEU A 327 15.65 -11.34 -21.54
N THR A 328 16.18 -12.38 -22.20
CA THR A 328 17.59 -12.48 -22.59
C THR A 328 17.96 -11.47 -23.69
N LEU A 329 19.03 -10.69 -23.49
CA LEU A 329 19.43 -9.61 -24.43
C LEU A 329 19.95 -10.12 -25.77
N THR A 330 20.56 -11.31 -25.78
CA THR A 330 21.33 -11.84 -26.91
C THR A 330 20.58 -12.89 -27.73
N SER A 331 19.25 -12.99 -27.57
CA SER A 331 18.47 -14.00 -28.28
C SER A 331 18.35 -13.61 -29.77
N PRO A 332 18.87 -14.42 -30.72
CA PRO A 332 18.88 -14.08 -32.14
C PRO A 332 17.49 -14.05 -32.78
N SER A 333 16.48 -14.62 -32.11
CA SER A 333 15.13 -14.80 -32.66
C SER A 333 14.12 -13.73 -32.21
N HIS A 334 14.44 -12.85 -31.26
CA HIS A 334 13.45 -11.97 -30.63
C HIS A 334 13.94 -10.54 -30.38
N SER A 335 13.03 -9.59 -30.52
CA SER A 335 13.24 -8.21 -30.07
C SER A 335 13.40 -8.19 -28.55
N ASN A 336 14.38 -7.41 -28.09
CA ASN A 336 14.60 -7.16 -26.67
C ASN A 336 13.43 -6.34 -26.11
N LEU A 337 12.54 -6.99 -25.34
CA LEU A 337 11.32 -6.37 -24.83
C LEU A 337 11.60 -5.25 -23.82
N VAL A 338 12.64 -5.41 -22.99
CA VAL A 338 12.95 -4.48 -21.90
C VAL A 338 14.43 -4.09 -21.92
N PRO A 339 14.83 -3.23 -22.88
CA PRO A 339 16.22 -2.83 -23.05
C PRO A 339 16.76 -1.96 -21.92
N HIS A 340 15.86 -1.32 -21.14
CA HIS A 340 16.20 -0.39 -20.07
C HIS A 340 16.00 -0.97 -18.65
N LEU A 341 15.68 -2.28 -18.55
CA LEU A 341 15.48 -2.94 -17.26
C LEU A 341 16.77 -2.88 -16.42
N LYS A 342 16.67 -2.27 -15.24
CA LYS A 342 17.73 -2.10 -14.24
C LYS A 342 17.49 -2.96 -13.00
N THR A 343 16.24 -3.09 -12.57
CA THR A 343 15.89 -3.84 -11.37
C THR A 343 14.97 -5.00 -11.73
N LEU A 344 15.37 -6.22 -11.37
CA LEU A 344 14.56 -7.42 -11.57
C LEU A 344 14.34 -8.12 -10.23
N LYS A 345 13.09 -8.26 -9.81
CA LYS A 345 12.73 -9.08 -8.64
C LYS A 345 11.69 -10.11 -9.04
N ILE A 346 12.07 -11.38 -9.06
CA ILE A 346 11.17 -12.45 -9.51
C ILE A 346 11.30 -13.68 -8.64
N ARG A 347 10.19 -14.41 -8.53
CA ARG A 347 10.20 -15.78 -8.03
C ARG A 347 10.48 -16.75 -9.17
N VAL A 348 11.27 -17.80 -8.96
CA VAL A 348 11.62 -18.81 -9.99
C VAL A 348 11.54 -20.24 -9.46
N SER A 349 11.23 -21.20 -10.34
CA SER A 349 11.07 -22.63 -10.03
C SER A 349 12.34 -23.41 -10.42
N GLY A 350 13.40 -23.25 -9.64
CA GLY A 350 14.63 -24.04 -9.80
C GLY A 350 15.50 -23.67 -11.01
N PRO A 351 16.54 -24.48 -11.30
CA PRO A 351 17.54 -24.14 -12.30
C PRO A 351 17.02 -24.40 -13.71
N ALA A 352 16.65 -23.32 -14.39
CA ALA A 352 16.58 -23.31 -15.84
C ALA A 352 17.91 -22.75 -16.37
N GLN A 353 18.56 -23.46 -17.29
CA GLN A 353 19.68 -22.91 -18.08
C GLN A 353 19.31 -21.53 -18.66
N ASP A 354 18.03 -21.34 -19.01
CA ASP A 354 17.47 -20.08 -19.48
C ASP A 354 17.59 -18.93 -18.47
N LEU A 355 17.55 -19.19 -17.16
CA LEU A 355 17.76 -18.18 -16.13
C LEU A 355 19.22 -17.73 -16.12
N ILE A 356 20.15 -18.69 -16.16
CA ILE A 356 21.59 -18.40 -16.22
C ILE A 356 21.93 -17.64 -17.50
N ASP A 357 21.39 -18.05 -18.65
CA ASP A 357 21.63 -17.38 -19.92
C ASP A 357 21.05 -15.96 -19.93
N MET A 358 19.85 -15.77 -19.37
CA MET A 358 19.23 -14.45 -19.18
C MET A 358 20.11 -13.55 -18.31
N LEU A 359 20.51 -14.03 -17.12
CA LEU A 359 21.38 -13.30 -16.20
C LEU A 359 22.73 -12.98 -16.84
N ARG A 360 23.39 -13.96 -17.48
CA ARG A 360 24.69 -13.77 -18.15
C ARG A 360 24.60 -12.67 -19.21
N SER A 361 23.56 -12.72 -20.04
CA SER A 361 23.35 -11.72 -21.09
C SER A 361 23.21 -10.29 -20.54
N ARG A 362 22.64 -10.14 -19.33
CA ARG A 362 22.37 -8.85 -18.70
C ARG A 362 23.48 -8.38 -17.76
N LEU A 363 24.18 -9.27 -17.07
CA LEU A 363 25.21 -8.90 -16.10
C LEU A 363 26.56 -8.60 -16.77
N GLN A 364 26.87 -9.22 -17.91
CA GLN A 364 28.18 -9.11 -18.58
C GLN A 364 28.20 -8.09 -19.75
N GLY A 365 27.09 -7.42 -20.06
CA GLY A 365 26.98 -6.49 -21.19
C GLY A 365 27.44 -5.06 -20.86
N SER A 366 28.30 -4.45 -21.68
CA SER A 366 28.98 -3.16 -21.40
C SER A 366 28.09 -1.91 -21.26
N ALA A 367 26.80 -1.96 -21.60
CA ALA A 367 25.92 -0.78 -21.59
C ALA A 367 24.51 -0.98 -21.02
N ARG A 368 24.10 -2.22 -20.71
CA ARG A 368 22.70 -2.56 -20.35
C ARG A 368 22.63 -3.55 -19.19
N CYS A 369 23.36 -3.21 -18.12
CA CYS A 369 23.41 -4.01 -16.92
C CYS A 369 22.22 -3.79 -16.01
N LEU A 370 21.79 -4.88 -15.35
CA LEU A 370 20.93 -4.79 -14.17
C LEU A 370 21.71 -4.10 -13.04
N ASP A 371 21.12 -3.15 -12.35
CA ASP A 371 21.67 -2.55 -11.14
C ASP A 371 21.40 -3.42 -9.92
N SER A 372 20.23 -4.09 -9.90
CA SER A 372 19.82 -4.97 -8.81
C SER A 372 19.01 -6.16 -9.32
N VAL A 373 19.30 -7.34 -8.77
CA VAL A 373 18.54 -8.57 -9.03
C VAL A 373 18.18 -9.21 -7.71
N THR A 374 16.92 -9.58 -7.52
CA THR A 374 16.47 -10.38 -6.37
C THR A 374 15.73 -11.59 -6.89
N LEU A 375 16.24 -12.78 -6.56
CA LEU A 375 15.63 -14.04 -6.95
C LEU A 375 15.17 -14.79 -5.72
N GLU A 376 13.91 -15.20 -5.72
CA GLU A 376 13.31 -16.03 -4.68
C GLU A 376 12.85 -17.36 -5.29
N GLY A 377 12.96 -18.45 -4.54
CA GLY A 377 12.60 -19.76 -5.08
C GLY A 377 12.58 -20.87 -4.03
N GLY A 378 12.34 -22.08 -4.52
CA GLY A 378 12.49 -23.30 -3.70
C GLY A 378 13.95 -23.70 -3.50
N PRO A 379 14.22 -24.78 -2.74
CA PRO A 379 15.58 -25.22 -2.39
C PRO A 379 16.52 -25.42 -3.58
N ARG A 380 15.98 -25.74 -4.76
CA ARG A 380 16.77 -25.88 -6.00
C ARG A 380 17.46 -24.58 -6.45
N LEU A 381 16.95 -23.41 -6.05
CA LEU A 381 17.59 -22.12 -6.33
C LEU A 381 18.89 -21.94 -5.54
N ALA A 382 19.04 -22.60 -4.37
CA ALA A 382 20.27 -22.50 -3.58
C ALA A 382 21.48 -23.05 -4.34
N ALA A 383 21.30 -24.10 -5.14
CA ALA A 383 22.37 -24.67 -5.96
C ALA A 383 22.87 -23.72 -7.07
N LEU A 384 22.05 -22.76 -7.50
CA LEU A 384 22.45 -21.72 -8.46
C LEU A 384 23.21 -20.57 -7.80
N GLY A 385 23.11 -20.42 -6.47
CA GLY A 385 23.72 -19.31 -5.74
C GLY A 385 25.22 -19.22 -6.00
N ASP A 386 25.93 -20.35 -6.00
CA ASP A 386 27.37 -20.40 -6.22
C ASP A 386 27.76 -20.00 -7.65
N GLU A 387 27.07 -20.55 -8.66
CA GLU A 387 27.32 -20.22 -10.07
C GLU A 387 27.03 -18.74 -10.37
N VAL A 388 25.92 -18.21 -9.84
CA VAL A 388 25.55 -16.81 -10.03
C VAL A 388 26.49 -15.87 -9.27
N SER A 389 26.90 -16.23 -8.06
CA SER A 389 27.89 -15.49 -7.28
C SER A 389 29.24 -15.42 -8.00
N GLU A 390 29.70 -16.53 -8.57
CA GLU A 390 30.91 -16.56 -9.39
C GLU A 390 30.79 -15.70 -10.65
N MET A 391 29.68 -15.82 -11.38
CA MET A 391 29.41 -15.04 -12.59
C MET A 391 29.39 -13.52 -12.33
N ALA A 392 28.94 -13.09 -11.14
CA ALA A 392 28.74 -11.69 -10.80
C ALA A 392 29.85 -11.09 -9.90
N ARG A 393 30.85 -11.90 -9.52
CA ARG A 393 31.85 -11.63 -8.46
C ARG A 393 32.53 -10.27 -8.59
N ASP A 394 32.88 -9.87 -9.81
CA ASP A 394 33.67 -8.66 -10.03
C ASP A 394 32.84 -7.38 -9.86
N PHE A 395 31.58 -7.40 -10.29
CA PHE A 395 30.75 -6.19 -10.45
C PHE A 395 29.63 -6.06 -9.40
N TYR A 396 29.26 -7.14 -8.73
CA TYR A 396 28.11 -7.18 -7.83
C TYR A 396 28.48 -7.66 -6.43
N GLU A 397 27.75 -7.13 -5.45
CA GLU A 397 27.68 -7.68 -4.11
C GLU A 397 26.57 -8.75 -4.08
N PHE A 398 26.96 -9.98 -3.76
CA PHE A 398 26.06 -11.11 -3.60
C PHE A 398 25.65 -11.25 -2.13
N ARG A 399 24.35 -11.37 -1.87
CA ARG A 399 23.81 -11.64 -0.52
C ARG A 399 22.82 -12.79 -0.58
N THR A 400 23.00 -13.79 0.26
CA THR A 400 21.97 -14.80 0.51
C THR A 400 20.82 -14.17 1.29
N LEU A 401 19.59 -14.54 0.93
CA LEU A 401 18.39 -14.07 1.60
C LEU A 401 17.86 -15.21 2.48
N ASP A 402 18.18 -15.15 3.77
CA ASP A 402 17.67 -16.09 4.75
C ASP A 402 16.22 -15.75 5.12
N LYS A 403 15.31 -16.71 4.95
CA LYS A 403 13.91 -16.64 5.40
C LYS A 403 13.20 -15.34 4.99
N VAL A 404 12.97 -15.16 3.69
CA VAL A 404 12.23 -14.01 3.15
C VAL A 404 10.75 -14.09 3.51
N GLY A 405 10.38 -13.80 4.77
CA GLY A 405 9.02 -13.60 5.30
C GLY A 405 8.01 -14.76 5.15
N ARG A 406 8.24 -15.70 4.22
CA ARG A 406 7.37 -16.79 3.78
C ARG A 406 8.11 -18.09 4.11
N LYS A 407 7.50 -18.92 4.95
CA LYS A 407 8.10 -20.16 5.45
C LYS A 407 8.52 -21.03 4.25
N SER A 408 9.83 -21.28 4.09
CA SER A 408 10.49 -22.16 3.09
C SER A 408 11.07 -21.57 1.79
N SER A 409 11.00 -20.26 1.53
CA SER A 409 11.74 -19.69 0.40
C SER A 409 13.23 -19.53 0.72
N VAL A 410 14.07 -19.86 -0.25
CA VAL A 410 15.48 -19.45 -0.31
C VAL A 410 15.62 -18.44 -1.43
N GLY A 411 16.54 -17.51 -1.30
CA GLY A 411 16.80 -16.52 -2.34
C GLY A 411 18.18 -15.93 -2.22
N PHE A 412 18.52 -15.10 -3.20
CA PHE A 412 19.70 -14.27 -3.16
C PHE A 412 19.42 -12.93 -3.84
N SER A 413 20.20 -11.93 -3.47
CA SER A 413 20.24 -10.65 -4.16
C SER A 413 21.63 -10.34 -4.70
N LEU A 414 21.65 -9.70 -5.86
CA LEU A 414 22.80 -9.07 -6.47
C LEU A 414 22.56 -7.56 -6.47
N SER A 415 23.55 -6.79 -6.05
CA SER A 415 23.50 -5.32 -6.15
C SER A 415 24.84 -4.81 -6.69
N LYS A 416 24.79 -3.92 -7.68
CA LYS A 416 25.99 -3.39 -8.31
C LYS A 416 26.88 -2.69 -7.27
N LYS A 417 28.18 -2.98 -7.26
CA LYS A 417 29.13 -2.35 -6.34
C LYS A 417 29.19 -0.84 -6.62
N VAL A 418 29.01 -0.04 -5.58
CA VAL A 418 29.26 1.40 -5.65
C VAL A 418 30.78 1.59 -5.59
N LEU A 419 31.38 2.05 -6.68
CA LEU A 419 32.79 2.46 -6.66
C LEU A 419 32.90 3.69 -5.76
N THR A 420 33.40 3.50 -4.55
CA THR A 420 33.81 4.60 -3.69
C THR A 420 35.10 5.18 -4.27
N ASN A 421 34.98 6.31 -4.98
CA ASN A 421 36.13 7.07 -5.46
C ASN A 421 36.85 7.80 -4.34
#